data_AF-A0A4Q3YRR4-F1
#
_entry.id   AF-A0A4Q3YRR4-F1
#
_cell.length_a   1.000
_cell.length_b   1.000
_cell.length_c   1.000
_cell.angle_alpha   90.00
_cell.angle_beta   90.00
_cell.angle_gamma   90.00
#
_symmetry.space_group_name_H-M   'P 1'
#
loop_
_entity.id
_entity.type
_entity.pdbx_description
1 polymer ?
#
loop_
_entity_poly.entity_id
_entity_poly.type
_entity_poly.pdbx_seq_one_letter_code
_entity_poly.pdbx_strand_id
1 'polypeptide(L)'
;MVSRTKPSSFIGQPQLEWPRTISEKNMNFRALFVPALLGLAACGAQPQPGAMQSVALSTYDPNSPSGVGRVQFTRSVSNSRAVSNDRNCSDFATSSAAHQFFLNAGGPSSDPHDLDRDGDGYACEWGKDLLNRQAAERQRRAAAVTRPTPVRSASRCYTGPRGGTYTITSGGNKNYSGC
;
A
#
# COMPACT_ATOMS: atom_id res chain seq x y z
N MET A 1 -14.80 -29.97 43.60
CA MET A 1 -15.05 -30.78 42.39
C MET A 1 -14.59 -29.96 41.20
N VAL A 2 -13.40 -30.29 40.67
CA VAL A 2 -12.74 -29.56 39.59
C VAL A 2 -13.01 -30.30 38.29
N SER A 3 -13.90 -29.78 37.45
CA SER A 3 -14.12 -30.33 36.11
C SER A 3 -13.24 -29.60 35.12
N ARG A 4 -12.16 -30.27 34.72
CA ARG A 4 -11.25 -29.89 33.64
C ARG A 4 -12.00 -29.98 32.30
N THR A 5 -12.14 -28.88 31.59
CA THR A 5 -12.47 -28.88 30.16
C THR A 5 -11.19 -28.80 29.34
N LYS A 6 -11.08 -29.76 28.42
CA LYS A 6 -9.97 -30.12 27.54
C LYS A 6 -9.78 -29.06 26.43
N PRO A 7 -8.55 -28.61 26.10
CA PRO A 7 -8.32 -27.80 24.90
C PRO A 7 -8.26 -28.67 23.65
N SER A 8 -9.12 -28.37 22.66
CA SER A 8 -9.13 -29.00 21.35
C SER A 8 -8.00 -28.45 20.47
N SER A 9 -7.12 -29.37 20.10
CA SER A 9 -6.38 -29.52 18.85
C SER A 9 -6.11 -28.27 18.01
N PHE A 10 -4.88 -27.80 18.18
CA PHE A 10 -4.10 -26.99 17.25
C PHE A 10 -3.99 -27.72 15.91
N ILE A 11 -4.71 -27.26 14.88
CA ILE A 11 -4.50 -27.72 13.50
C ILE A 11 -3.29 -26.96 12.95
N GLY A 12 -2.23 -27.72 12.65
CA GLY A 12 -0.96 -27.23 12.14
C GLY A 12 -1.09 -26.55 10.79
N GLN A 13 -0.39 -25.43 10.66
CA GLN A 13 -0.18 -24.75 9.39
C GLN A 13 0.76 -25.59 8.50
N PRO A 14 0.49 -25.73 7.19
CA PRO A 14 1.49 -26.21 6.25
C PRO A 14 2.55 -25.12 6.05
N GLN A 15 3.77 -25.42 6.47
CA GLN A 15 4.95 -24.59 6.27
C GLN A 15 5.30 -24.67 4.78
N LEU A 16 5.09 -23.60 4.02
CA LEU A 16 5.58 -23.48 2.65
C LEU A 16 7.08 -23.17 2.71
N GLU A 17 7.90 -24.21 2.72
CA GLU A 17 9.34 -24.14 2.53
C GLU A 17 9.66 -23.69 1.09
N TRP A 18 10.21 -22.48 0.95
CA TRP A 18 10.82 -22.03 -0.30
C TRP A 18 12.24 -22.57 -0.39
N PRO A 19 12.64 -23.25 -1.48
CA PRO A 19 14.01 -23.72 -1.64
C PRO A 19 14.97 -22.53 -1.77
N ARG A 20 15.92 -22.43 -0.83
CA ARG A 20 17.09 -21.54 -0.96
C ARG A 20 18.15 -22.23 -1.80
N THR A 21 18.13 -22.02 -3.11
CA THR A 21 19.26 -22.34 -3.98
C THR A 21 19.39 -21.32 -5.11
N ILE A 22 20.05 -20.21 -4.83
CA ILE A 22 20.74 -19.46 -5.88
C ILE A 22 22.22 -19.83 -5.73
N SER A 23 22.67 -20.66 -6.65
CA SER A 23 24.06 -21.06 -6.85
C SER A 23 24.90 -19.83 -7.19
N GLU A 24 25.72 -19.39 -6.24
CA GLU A 24 26.80 -18.43 -6.44
C GLU A 24 27.81 -19.01 -7.42
N LYS A 25 27.67 -18.65 -8.69
CA LYS A 25 28.73 -18.83 -9.67
C LYS A 25 29.79 -17.76 -9.43
N ASN A 26 30.85 -18.23 -8.80
CA ASN A 26 32.14 -17.59 -8.56
C ASN A 26 32.68 -16.92 -9.84
N MET A 27 32.38 -15.63 -10.03
CA MET A 27 32.94 -14.82 -11.11
C MET A 27 34.20 -14.12 -10.59
N ASN A 28 35.34 -14.70 -10.92
CA ASN A 28 36.68 -14.12 -10.78
C ASN A 28 36.80 -12.86 -11.67
N PHE A 29 36.29 -11.72 -11.19
CA PHE A 29 36.57 -10.42 -11.79
C PHE A 29 37.94 -9.96 -11.31
N ARG A 30 38.96 -10.20 -12.14
CA ARG A 30 40.30 -9.66 -11.95
C ARG A 30 40.22 -8.14 -12.00
N ALA A 31 40.37 -7.50 -10.85
CA ALA A 31 40.48 -6.07 -10.71
C ALA A 31 41.77 -5.60 -11.41
N LEU A 32 41.62 -5.02 -12.61
CA LEU A 32 42.65 -4.18 -13.18
C LEU A 32 42.49 -2.79 -12.59
N PHE A 33 43.37 -2.49 -11.63
CA PHE A 33 43.60 -1.17 -11.06
C PHE A 33 44.03 -0.21 -12.18
N VAL A 34 43.19 0.77 -12.53
CA VAL A 34 43.58 1.94 -13.32
C VAL A 34 43.59 3.14 -12.36
N PRO A 35 44.74 3.78 -12.10
CA PRO A 35 44.79 4.90 -11.17
C PRO A 35 44.29 6.18 -11.84
N ALA A 36 43.27 6.73 -11.20
CA ALA A 36 42.98 8.15 -10.94
C ALA A 36 43.43 9.21 -11.97
N LEU A 37 42.45 9.95 -12.51
CA LEU A 37 42.57 11.40 -12.66
C LEU A 37 41.23 12.11 -12.39
N LEU A 38 41.34 13.06 -11.44
CA LEU A 38 40.61 14.31 -11.26
C LEU A 38 39.08 14.34 -11.21
N GLY A 39 38.60 14.92 -10.11
CA GLY A 39 37.21 15.20 -9.84
C GLY A 39 36.57 16.21 -10.78
N LEU A 40 35.28 16.00 -10.98
CA LEU A 40 34.26 17.03 -10.95
C LEU A 40 33.10 16.46 -10.13
N ALA A 41 32.79 17.13 -9.02
CA ALA A 41 31.56 16.91 -8.27
C ALA A 41 30.39 17.35 -9.16
N ALA A 42 29.88 16.44 -9.97
CA ALA A 42 28.54 16.53 -10.48
C ALA A 42 27.59 16.24 -9.32
N CYS A 43 26.67 17.17 -9.02
CA CYS A 43 25.49 16.83 -8.25
C CYS A 43 24.90 15.56 -8.87
N GLY A 44 24.86 14.47 -8.10
CA GLY A 44 24.13 13.28 -8.46
C GLY A 44 22.67 13.70 -8.62
N ALA A 45 22.24 13.90 -9.86
CA ALA A 45 20.85 13.79 -10.23
C ALA A 45 20.47 12.34 -9.93
N GLN A 46 19.95 12.13 -8.73
CA GLN A 46 19.24 10.95 -8.32
C GLN A 46 18.30 10.55 -9.48
N PRO A 47 18.34 9.32 -10.01
CA PRO A 47 17.38 8.91 -11.02
C PRO A 47 16.00 9.06 -10.41
N GLN A 48 15.25 10.06 -10.87
CA GLN A 48 13.87 10.24 -10.49
C GLN A 48 13.11 9.01 -11.04
N PRO A 49 12.47 8.17 -10.21
CA PRO A 49 11.45 7.26 -10.72
C PRO A 49 10.24 8.11 -11.08
N GLY A 50 10.29 8.78 -12.23
CA GLY A 50 9.32 9.80 -12.58
C GLY A 50 9.60 10.45 -13.92
N ALA A 51 9.41 9.67 -15.00
CA ALA A 51 8.88 10.14 -16.30
C ALA A 51 9.13 9.07 -17.38
N MET A 52 8.62 7.86 -17.18
CA MET A 52 8.03 7.16 -18.32
C MET A 52 6.53 7.38 -18.17
N GLN A 53 6.02 8.39 -18.86
CA GLN A 53 4.60 8.43 -19.21
C GLN A 53 4.41 7.24 -20.15
N SER A 54 4.20 6.06 -19.55
CA SER A 54 3.72 4.92 -20.29
C SER A 54 2.40 5.37 -20.88
N VAL A 55 2.23 5.14 -22.18
CA VAL A 55 0.92 4.85 -22.75
C VAL A 55 0.36 3.71 -21.92
N ALA A 56 -0.29 4.05 -20.79
CA ALA A 56 -0.78 3.09 -19.86
C ALA A 56 -1.98 2.45 -20.53
N LEU A 57 -1.72 1.33 -21.23
CA LEU A 57 -2.71 0.26 -21.31
C LEU A 57 -3.12 0.04 -19.86
N SER A 58 -4.29 0.56 -19.52
CA SER A 58 -4.76 0.62 -18.15
C SER A 58 -5.15 -0.81 -17.80
N THR A 59 -4.16 -1.61 -17.41
CA THR A 59 -4.38 -2.96 -16.93
C THR A 59 -5.32 -2.83 -15.74
N TYR A 60 -6.48 -3.44 -15.87
CA TYR A 60 -7.45 -3.48 -14.82
C TYR A 60 -6.85 -4.10 -13.56
N ASP A 61 -6.91 -3.36 -12.45
CA ASP A 61 -6.50 -3.85 -11.13
C ASP A 61 -7.67 -3.62 -10.15
N PRO A 62 -8.37 -4.68 -9.71
CA PRO A 62 -9.53 -4.56 -8.84
C PRO A 62 -9.20 -3.98 -7.46
N ASN A 63 -7.93 -3.87 -7.10
CA ASN A 63 -7.47 -3.33 -5.81
C ASN A 63 -6.81 -1.95 -5.92
N SER A 64 -6.78 -1.34 -7.11
CA SER A 64 -6.19 -0.02 -7.33
C SER A 64 -7.27 1.04 -7.56
N PRO A 65 -7.22 2.23 -6.92
CA PRO A 65 -8.12 3.34 -7.25
C PRO A 65 -7.76 4.05 -8.57
N SER A 66 -6.70 3.63 -9.27
CA SER A 66 -6.15 4.36 -10.41
C SER A 66 -7.10 4.44 -11.61
N GLY A 67 -8.08 3.54 -11.73
CA GLY A 67 -9.07 3.51 -12.82
C GLY A 67 -10.44 4.08 -12.47
N VAL A 68 -10.71 4.38 -11.20
CA VAL A 68 -12.05 4.76 -10.72
C VAL A 68 -12.54 6.03 -11.44
N GLY A 69 -13.76 5.97 -11.98
CA GLY A 69 -14.42 7.04 -12.73
C GLY A 69 -13.88 7.28 -14.15
N ARG A 70 -12.95 6.44 -14.64
CA ARG A 70 -12.53 6.47 -16.05
C ARG A 70 -13.22 5.35 -16.80
N VAL A 71 -13.98 5.67 -17.85
CA VAL A 71 -14.59 4.66 -18.73
C VAL A 71 -13.49 3.85 -19.40
N GLN A 72 -13.23 2.66 -18.88
CA GLN A 72 -12.25 1.69 -19.38
C GLN A 72 -12.91 0.60 -20.22
N PHE A 73 -14.19 0.31 -19.94
CA PHE A 73 -14.98 -0.76 -20.55
C PHE A 73 -16.20 -0.18 -21.23
N THR A 74 -16.38 -0.49 -22.52
CA THR A 74 -17.53 -0.02 -23.29
C THR A 74 -18.78 -0.81 -22.91
N ARG A 75 -19.69 -0.18 -22.18
CA ARG A 75 -21.02 -0.74 -21.90
C ARG A 75 -21.97 -0.37 -23.03
N SER A 76 -22.42 -1.36 -23.79
CA SER A 76 -23.50 -1.13 -24.76
C SER A 76 -24.81 -1.07 -23.99
N VAL A 77 -25.34 0.14 -23.77
CA VAL A 77 -26.62 0.42 -23.08
C VAL A 77 -27.83 -0.36 -23.60
N SER A 78 -27.72 -0.99 -24.77
CA SER A 78 -28.81 -1.68 -25.47
C SER A 78 -28.74 -3.21 -25.38
N ASN A 79 -27.77 -3.79 -24.66
CA ASN A 79 -27.54 -5.24 -24.67
C ASN A 79 -27.36 -5.84 -23.26
N SER A 80 -28.01 -5.26 -22.26
CA SER A 80 -28.32 -5.95 -21.00
C SER A 80 -29.28 -7.09 -21.34
N ARG A 81 -28.73 -8.20 -21.82
CA ARG A 81 -29.47 -9.45 -21.93
C ARG A 81 -29.96 -9.76 -20.53
N ALA A 82 -31.28 -9.69 -20.31
CA ALA A 82 -31.88 -10.10 -19.06
C ALA A 82 -31.41 -11.52 -18.74
N VAL A 83 -30.40 -11.62 -17.87
CA VAL A 83 -29.88 -12.90 -17.41
C VAL A 83 -30.87 -13.45 -16.40
N SER A 84 -31.07 -14.78 -16.45
CA SER A 84 -31.84 -15.45 -15.41
C SER A 84 -31.10 -15.28 -14.09
N ASN A 85 -31.76 -14.66 -13.09
CA ASN A 85 -31.18 -14.23 -11.81
C ASN A 85 -30.30 -12.98 -11.89
N ASP A 86 -30.81 -11.92 -12.53
CA ASP A 86 -30.20 -10.61 -12.46
C ASP A 86 -29.98 -10.13 -11.02
N ARG A 87 -28.87 -9.41 -10.79
CA ARG A 87 -28.46 -8.92 -9.47
C ARG A 87 -28.17 -7.44 -9.59
N ASN A 88 -28.70 -6.67 -8.66
CA ASN A 88 -28.47 -5.25 -8.55
C ASN A 88 -27.53 -4.94 -7.38
N CYS A 89 -26.94 -3.75 -7.38
CA CYS A 89 -26.10 -3.28 -6.28
C CYS A 89 -26.80 -3.35 -4.91
N SER A 90 -28.12 -3.12 -4.88
CA SER A 90 -28.95 -3.21 -3.66
C SER A 90 -29.11 -4.63 -3.10
N ASP A 91 -28.79 -5.67 -3.87
CA ASP A 91 -28.92 -7.07 -3.42
C ASP A 91 -27.75 -7.52 -2.55
N PHE A 92 -26.68 -6.72 -2.49
CA PHE A 92 -25.47 -7.03 -1.72
C PHE A 92 -25.40 -6.16 -0.47
N ALA A 93 -25.06 -6.78 0.66
CA ALA A 93 -24.88 -6.06 1.91
C ALA A 93 -23.65 -5.14 1.90
N THR A 94 -22.66 -5.44 1.06
CA THR A 94 -21.42 -4.66 0.94
C THR A 94 -21.01 -4.51 -0.52
N SER A 95 -20.39 -3.37 -0.83
CA SER A 95 -19.76 -3.10 -2.13
C SER A 95 -18.69 -4.13 -2.50
N SER A 96 -17.92 -4.62 -1.52
CA SER A 96 -16.93 -5.68 -1.74
C SER A 96 -17.58 -6.99 -2.22
N ALA A 97 -18.76 -7.34 -1.69
CA ALA A 97 -19.48 -8.54 -2.11
C ALA A 97 -20.07 -8.36 -3.52
N ALA A 98 -20.63 -7.19 -3.83
CA ALA A 98 -21.09 -6.85 -5.17
C ALA A 98 -19.95 -6.93 -6.19
N HIS A 99 -18.79 -6.34 -5.86
CA HIS A 99 -17.63 -6.35 -6.74
C HIS A 99 -17.06 -7.75 -6.95
N GLN A 100 -16.99 -8.56 -5.90
CA GLN A 100 -16.57 -9.95 -6.03
C GLN A 100 -17.52 -10.75 -6.92
N PHE A 101 -18.83 -10.54 -6.78
CA PHE A 101 -19.82 -11.16 -7.65
C PHE A 101 -19.64 -10.73 -9.12
N PHE A 102 -19.44 -9.43 -9.36
CA PHE A 102 -19.14 -8.89 -10.68
C PHE A 102 -17.94 -9.58 -11.32
N LEU A 103 -16.80 -9.68 -10.60
CA LEU A 103 -15.61 -10.38 -11.08
C LEU A 103 -15.90 -11.85 -11.43
N ASN A 104 -16.70 -12.53 -10.62
CA ASN A 104 -17.08 -13.92 -10.85
C ASN A 104 -18.03 -14.10 -12.05
N ALA A 105 -18.87 -13.10 -12.34
CA ALA A 105 -19.83 -13.13 -13.44
C ALA A 105 -19.23 -12.79 -14.82
N GLY A 106 -17.95 -12.41 -14.87
CA GLY A 106 -17.25 -12.01 -16.10
C GLY A 106 -16.40 -10.75 -15.93
N GLY A 107 -16.63 -10.02 -14.83
CA GLY A 107 -15.89 -8.84 -14.45
C GLY A 107 -15.98 -7.73 -15.49
N PRO A 108 -14.94 -6.90 -15.63
CA PRO A 108 -15.03 -5.74 -16.49
C PRO A 108 -15.16 -6.07 -17.99
N SER A 109 -14.65 -7.23 -18.43
CA SER A 109 -14.76 -7.69 -19.82
C SER A 109 -16.19 -8.04 -20.23
N SER A 110 -17.00 -8.53 -19.28
CA SER A 110 -18.38 -8.92 -19.51
C SER A 110 -19.16 -8.68 -18.24
N ASP A 111 -20.11 -7.74 -18.30
CA ASP A 111 -21.00 -7.37 -17.20
C ASP A 111 -22.45 -7.74 -17.54
N PRO A 112 -22.87 -9.02 -17.36
CA PRO A 112 -24.22 -9.45 -17.69
C PRO A 112 -25.29 -8.87 -16.75
N HIS A 113 -24.86 -8.47 -15.55
CA HIS A 113 -25.71 -7.98 -14.47
C HIS A 113 -25.75 -6.44 -14.41
N ASP A 114 -25.08 -5.76 -15.33
CA ASP A 114 -25.05 -4.30 -15.42
C ASP A 114 -24.69 -3.62 -14.07
N LEU A 115 -23.72 -4.21 -13.35
CA LEU A 115 -23.26 -3.74 -12.04
C LEU A 115 -22.24 -2.59 -12.17
N ASP A 116 -21.60 -2.44 -13.33
CA ASP A 116 -20.61 -1.41 -13.68
C ASP A 116 -21.09 -0.62 -14.92
N ARG A 117 -22.15 0.18 -14.72
CA ARG A 117 -22.81 0.97 -15.77
C ARG A 117 -21.95 2.08 -16.34
N ASP A 118 -21.11 2.67 -15.50
CA ASP A 118 -20.15 3.70 -15.90
C ASP A 118 -18.93 3.11 -16.60
N GLY A 119 -18.73 1.79 -16.50
CA GLY A 119 -17.72 1.07 -17.27
C GLY A 119 -16.30 1.41 -16.80
N ASP A 120 -16.13 1.76 -15.53
CA ASP A 120 -14.82 2.07 -14.96
C ASP A 120 -14.10 0.81 -14.44
N GLY A 121 -14.80 -0.32 -14.47
CA GLY A 121 -14.33 -1.62 -14.03
C GLY A 121 -14.61 -1.91 -12.56
N TYR A 122 -15.22 -0.99 -11.81
CA TYR A 122 -15.48 -1.11 -10.38
C TYR A 122 -16.98 -1.11 -10.12
N ALA A 123 -17.57 -2.31 -10.15
CA ALA A 123 -19.00 -2.48 -9.87
C ALA A 123 -19.50 -1.75 -8.62
N CYS A 124 -20.67 -1.12 -8.76
CA CYS A 124 -21.37 -0.41 -7.70
C CYS A 124 -20.48 0.63 -6.99
N GLU A 125 -20.47 0.67 -5.66
CA GLU A 125 -19.70 1.65 -4.89
C GLU A 125 -18.25 1.23 -4.62
N TRP A 126 -17.75 0.14 -5.21
CA TRP A 126 -16.42 -0.38 -4.91
C TRP A 126 -15.29 0.61 -5.24
N GLY A 127 -15.42 1.37 -6.33
CA GLY A 127 -14.47 2.43 -6.67
C GLY A 127 -14.37 3.50 -5.57
N LYS A 128 -15.51 3.86 -4.96
CA LYS A 128 -15.55 4.79 -3.82
C LYS A 128 -14.86 4.21 -2.59
N ASP A 129 -15.01 2.92 -2.32
CA ASP A 129 -14.32 2.26 -1.21
C ASP A 129 -12.81 2.17 -1.40
N LEU A 130 -12.33 2.00 -2.63
CA LEU A 130 -10.91 2.11 -2.95
C LEU A 130 -10.37 3.52 -2.64
N LEU A 131 -11.09 4.55 -3.04
CA LEU A 131 -10.72 5.94 -2.77
C LEU A 131 -10.71 6.25 -1.26
N ASN A 132 -11.70 5.75 -0.52
CA ASN A 132 -11.78 5.91 0.93
C ASN A 132 -10.62 5.22 1.65
N ARG A 133 -10.29 3.98 1.25
CA ARG A 133 -9.12 3.25 1.79
C ARG A 133 -7.82 4.00 1.53
N GLN A 134 -7.62 4.47 0.29
CA GLN A 134 -6.43 5.24 -0.06
C GLN A 134 -6.33 6.56 0.73
N ALA A 135 -7.46 7.24 0.96
CA ALA A 135 -7.51 8.44 1.78
C ALA A 135 -7.13 8.15 3.24
N ALA A 136 -7.66 7.08 3.83
CA ALA A 136 -7.33 6.65 5.19
C ALA A 136 -5.83 6.31 5.32
N GLU A 137 -5.24 5.63 4.32
CA GLU A 137 -3.81 5.35 4.30
C GLU A 137 -2.95 6.62 4.22
N ARG A 138 -3.33 7.58 3.37
CA ARG A 138 -2.65 8.88 3.31
C ARG A 138 -2.69 9.59 4.66
N GLN A 139 -3.85 9.60 5.33
CA GLN A 139 -4.00 10.18 6.66
C GLN A 139 -3.12 9.47 7.70
N ARG A 140 -3.09 8.13 7.70
CA ARG A 140 -2.23 7.35 8.60
C ARG A 140 -0.75 7.65 8.39
N ARG A 141 -0.31 7.76 7.12
CA ARG A 141 1.07 8.12 6.78
C ARG A 141 1.41 9.54 7.23
N ALA A 142 0.53 10.51 6.98
CA ALA A 142 0.71 11.89 7.44
C ALA A 142 0.82 11.97 8.98
N ALA A 143 -0.07 11.27 9.69
CA ALA A 143 -0.02 11.20 11.15
C ALA A 143 1.27 10.54 11.67
N ALA A 144 1.80 9.53 10.96
CA ALA A 144 3.07 8.91 11.31
C ALA A 144 4.27 9.86 11.15
N VAL A 145 4.22 10.77 10.18
CA VAL A 145 5.27 11.80 9.97
C VAL A 145 5.20 12.88 11.06
N THR A 146 4.00 13.30 11.46
CA THR A 146 3.84 14.36 12.47
C THR A 146 4.04 13.85 13.90
N ARG A 147 3.89 12.54 14.16
CA ARG A 147 4.00 12.01 15.53
C ARG A 147 5.46 12.08 16.00
N PRO A 148 5.80 12.93 17.00
CA PRO A 148 7.15 12.94 17.54
C PRO A 148 7.45 11.54 18.08
N THR A 149 8.56 10.94 17.65
CA THR A 149 9.08 9.75 18.29
C THR A 149 9.43 10.16 19.72
N PRO A 150 8.84 9.53 20.75
CA PRO A 150 9.17 9.89 22.12
C PRO A 150 10.65 9.54 22.34
N VAL A 151 11.50 10.57 22.30
CA VAL A 151 12.84 10.47 22.86
C VAL A 151 12.60 10.16 24.33
N ARG A 152 13.20 9.09 24.87
CA ARG A 152 13.10 8.76 26.30
C ARG A 152 13.66 9.96 27.09
N SER A 153 12.80 10.90 27.46
CA SER A 153 13.11 11.98 28.38
C SER A 153 13.27 11.35 29.75
N ALA A 154 14.48 10.95 30.07
CA ALA A 154 14.84 10.65 31.44
C ALA A 154 16.33 10.97 31.65
N SER A 155 16.56 11.99 32.47
CA SER A 155 17.76 12.23 33.28
C SER A 155 19.10 12.56 32.59
N ARG A 156 19.10 13.20 31.42
CA ARG A 156 20.35 13.78 30.88
C ARG A 156 20.29 15.30 30.86
N CYS A 157 21.14 15.91 31.68
CA CYS A 157 21.43 17.33 31.67
C CYS A 157 22.48 17.63 30.62
N TYR A 158 22.25 18.64 29.82
CA TYR A 158 23.17 19.11 28.80
C TYR A 158 23.65 20.51 29.18
N THR A 159 24.91 20.83 28.90
CA THR A 159 25.45 22.19 29.09
C THR A 159 25.27 23.00 27.80
N GLY A 160 24.70 24.20 27.92
CA GLY A 160 24.49 25.12 26.82
C GLY A 160 25.72 25.99 26.51
N PRO A 161 25.75 26.64 25.33
CA PRO A 161 26.88 27.47 24.90
C PRO A 161 27.11 28.72 25.76
N ARG A 162 26.14 29.10 26.60
CA ARG A 162 26.24 30.22 27.56
C ARG A 162 26.51 29.77 29.01
N GLY A 163 26.82 28.49 29.22
CA GLY A 163 27.19 27.96 30.55
C GLY A 163 26.03 27.52 31.46
N GLY A 164 24.76 27.63 31.03
CA GLY A 164 23.60 27.08 31.75
C GLY A 164 23.25 25.64 31.35
N THR A 165 22.51 24.91 32.19
CA THR A 165 22.05 23.54 31.89
C THR A 165 20.68 23.52 31.23
N TYR A 166 20.39 22.46 30.45
CA TYR A 166 19.08 22.24 29.84
C TYR A 166 18.74 20.75 29.71
N THR A 167 17.45 20.45 29.57
CA THR A 167 16.93 19.12 29.22
C THR A 167 16.30 19.12 27.82
N ILE A 168 16.19 17.93 27.21
CA ILE A 168 15.44 17.75 25.95
C ILE A 168 14.04 17.21 26.29
N THR A 169 13.02 18.00 25.96
CA THR A 169 11.61 17.59 26.10
C THR A 169 11.27 16.46 25.13
N SER A 170 10.14 15.79 25.36
CA SER A 170 9.62 14.76 24.46
C SER A 170 9.35 15.27 23.03
N GLY A 171 9.14 16.58 22.86
CA GLY A 171 9.02 17.26 21.56
C GLY A 171 10.35 17.68 20.93
N GLY A 172 11.50 17.33 21.52
CA GLY A 172 12.83 17.68 21.01
C GLY A 172 13.29 19.11 21.33
N ASN A 173 12.44 19.91 21.98
CA ASN A 173 12.77 21.29 22.35
C ASN A 173 13.67 21.33 23.59
N LYS A 174 14.57 22.32 23.63
CA LYS A 174 15.46 22.59 24.76
C LYS A 174 14.71 23.34 25.86
N ASN A 175 14.77 22.83 27.09
CA ASN A 175 14.22 23.50 28.27
C ASN A 175 15.35 23.94 29.21
N TYR A 176 15.49 25.26 29.41
CA TYR A 176 16.51 25.89 30.26
C TYR A 176 16.01 26.24 31.66
N SER A 177 14.78 25.87 32.04
CA SER A 177 14.26 26.09 33.40
C SER A 177 14.93 25.22 34.47
N GLY A 178 15.94 24.44 34.09
CA GLY A 178 16.73 23.59 34.98
C GLY A 178 16.80 22.14 34.51
N CYS A 179 17.90 21.49 34.91
CA CYS A 179 17.80 20.24 35.64
C CYS A 179 17.68 20.58 37.13
#